data_AF-A0A1E7HV41-F1
#
_entry.id   AF-A0A1E7HV41-F1
#
_cell.length_a   1.000
_cell.length_b   1.000
_cell.length_c   1.000
_cell.angle_alpha   90.00
_cell.angle_beta   90.00
_cell.angle_gamma   90.00
#
_symmetry.space_group_name_H-M   'P 1'
#
loop_
_entity.id
_entity.type
_entity.pdbx_description
1 polymer ?
#
loop_
_entity_poly.entity_id
_entity_poly.type
_entity_poly.pdbx_seq_one_letter_code
_entity_poly.pdbx_strand_id
1 'polypeptide(L)'
;MITGIEAILAAIVYLIGGAFILFIYEAYTHTHQRNLLMLCIGMFILIFGSNFDVLSGLVLSDYVEESTARVIALLIEIPGILIMLYSAIRS
;
A
#
# COMPACT_ATOMS: atom_id res chain seq x y z
N MET A 1 -6.74 20.15 -3.20
CA MET A 1 -6.14 20.75 -1.97
C MET A 1 -6.34 19.76 -0.85
N ILE A 2 -5.26 19.16 -0.35
CA ILE A 2 -5.37 18.11 0.68
C ILE A 2 -5.74 18.74 2.01
N THR A 3 -6.76 18.18 2.66
CA THR A 3 -7.18 18.61 3.99
C THR A 3 -6.25 18.04 5.05
N GLY A 4 -6.09 18.75 6.18
CA GLY A 4 -5.31 18.22 7.30
C GLY A 4 -5.84 16.87 7.83
N ILE A 5 -7.13 16.59 7.64
CA ILE A 5 -7.76 15.32 8.01
C ILE A 5 -7.29 14.19 7.11
N GLU A 6 -7.25 14.40 5.78
CA GLU A 6 -6.75 13.41 4.82
C GLU A 6 -5.29 13.03 5.10
N ALA A 7 -4.46 14.01 5.45
CA ALA A 7 -3.06 13.77 5.82
C ALA A 7 -2.93 12.89 7.07
N ILE A 8 -3.73 13.15 8.11
CA ILE A 8 -3.75 12.35 9.34
C ILE A 8 -4.26 10.94 9.05
N LEU A 9 -5.32 10.80 8.25
CA LEU A 9 -5.87 9.50 7.88
C LEU A 9 -4.85 8.68 7.08
N ALA A 10 -4.18 9.28 6.10
CA ALA A 10 -3.13 8.60 5.33
C ALA A 10 -1.97 8.13 6.23
N ALA A 11 -1.54 8.96 7.18
CA ALA A 11 -0.51 8.59 8.16
C ALA A 11 -0.95 7.40 9.03
N ILE A 12 -2.20 7.41 9.52
CA ILE A 12 -2.78 6.31 10.29
C ILE A 12 -2.83 5.03 9.45
N VAL A 13 -3.27 5.13 8.19
CA VAL A 13 -3.34 3.97 7.27
C VAL A 13 -1.94 3.40 7.03
N TYR A 14 -0.92 4.23 6.84
CA TYR A 14 0.46 3.75 6.71
C TYR A 14 0.99 3.07 7.98
N LEU A 15 0.69 3.59 9.16
CA LEU A 15 1.12 2.98 10.43
C LEU A 15 0.42 1.65 10.69
N ILE A 16 -0.90 1.61 10.56
CA ILE A 16 -1.69 0.39 10.77
C ILE A 16 -1.35 -0.65 9.70
N GLY A 17 -1.27 -0.22 8.44
CA GLY A 17 -0.88 -1.08 7.32
C GLY A 17 0.52 -1.66 7.50
N GLY A 18 1.49 -0.83 7.91
CA GLY A 18 2.85 -1.27 8.21
C GLY A 18 2.91 -2.29 9.35
N ALA A 19 2.18 -2.04 10.45
CA ALA A 19 2.08 -2.99 11.56
C ALA A 19 1.46 -4.32 11.13
N PHE A 20 0.44 -4.28 10.27
CA PHE A 20 -0.20 -5.49 9.74
C PHE A 20 0.73 -6.28 8.81
N ILE A 21 1.53 -5.60 7.98
CA ILE A 21 2.57 -6.26 7.15
C ILE A 21 3.62 -6.95 8.03
N LEU A 22 4.07 -6.30 9.10
CA LEU A 22 5.02 -6.90 10.05
C LEU A 22 4.44 -8.15 10.71
N PHE A 23 3.16 -8.11 11.09
CA PHE A 23 2.47 -9.26 11.66
C PHE A 23 2.43 -10.47 10.70
N ILE A 24 2.10 -10.24 9.42
CA ILE A 24 2.10 -11.31 8.41
C ILE A 24 3.53 -11.81 8.16
N TYR A 25 4.52 -10.91 8.16
CA TYR A 25 5.92 -11.29 7.99
C TYR A 25 6.42 -12.15 9.15
N GLU A 26 6.03 -11.85 10.39
CA GLU A 26 6.33 -12.69 11.54
C GLU A 26 5.71 -14.08 11.39
N ALA A 27 4.44 -14.17 10.98
CA ALA A 27 3.80 -15.45 10.66
C ALA A 27 4.52 -16.22 9.54
N TYR A 28 5.06 -15.51 8.53
CA TYR A 28 5.93 -16.10 7.52
C TYR A 28 7.22 -16.67 8.13
N THR A 29 7.90 -15.94 9.03
CA THR A 29 9.13 -16.44 9.66
C THR A 29 8.91 -17.69 10.50
N HIS A 30 7.70 -17.88 11.05
CA HIS A 30 7.34 -19.09 11.79
C HIS A 30 6.96 -20.27 10.89
N THR A 31 6.19 -20.03 9.82
CA THR A 31 5.63 -21.11 8.97
C THR A 31 6.47 -21.41 7.72
N HIS A 32 7.34 -20.49 7.32
CA HIS A 32 8.12 -20.49 6.07
C HIS A 32 7.28 -20.63 4.78
N GLN A 33 5.98 -20.34 4.85
CA GLN A 33 5.09 -20.40 3.68
C GLN A 33 5.33 -19.20 2.76
N ARG A 34 5.89 -19.44 1.57
CA ARG A 34 6.18 -18.37 0.58
C ARG A 34 4.96 -17.52 0.19
N ASN A 35 3.76 -18.05 0.33
CA ASN A 35 2.53 -17.33 0.08
C ASN A 35 2.38 -16.14 1.05
N LEU A 36 2.65 -16.32 2.35
CA LEU A 36 2.61 -15.21 3.31
C LEU A 36 3.59 -14.07 2.95
N LEU A 37 4.77 -14.40 2.42
CA LEU A 37 5.71 -13.39 1.94
C LEU A 37 5.16 -12.61 0.73
N MET A 38 4.55 -13.30 -0.23
CA MET A 38 3.89 -12.66 -1.37
C MET A 38 2.71 -11.78 -0.92
N LEU A 39 1.95 -12.25 0.08
CA LEU A 39 0.87 -11.47 0.69
C LEU A 39 1.39 -10.17 1.33
N CYS A 40 2.50 -10.22 2.07
CA CYS A 40 3.16 -9.02 2.62
C CYS A 40 3.53 -8.02 1.53
N ILE A 41 4.14 -8.49 0.44
CA ILE A 41 4.57 -7.63 -0.67
C ILE A 41 3.36 -7.00 -1.36
N GLY A 42 2.33 -7.79 -1.64
CA GLY A 42 1.10 -7.29 -2.27
C GLY A 42 0.39 -6.27 -1.39
N MET A 43 0.31 -6.52 -0.09
CA MET A 43 -0.24 -5.58 0.89
C MET A 43 0.54 -4.27 0.98
N PHE A 44 1.87 -4.34 0.99
CA PHE A 44 2.72 -3.15 1.00
C PHE A 44 2.41 -2.28 -0.22
N ILE A 45 2.38 -2.88 -1.40
CA ILE A 45 2.11 -2.17 -2.66
C ILE A 45 0.69 -1.58 -2.65
N LEU A 46 -0.31 -2.32 -2.16
CA LEU A 46 -1.69 -1.87 -2.04
C LEU A 46 -1.82 -0.65 -1.10
N ILE A 47 -1.28 -0.77 0.11
CA ILE A 47 -1.35 0.31 1.12
C ILE A 47 -0.60 1.55 0.61
N PHE A 48 0.55 1.36 -0.04
CA PHE A 48 1.30 2.44 -0.64
C PHE A 48 0.53 3.14 -1.75
N GLY A 49 0.03 2.38 -2.73
CA GLY A 49 -0.72 2.90 -3.87
C GLY A 49 -2.01 3.61 -3.47
N SER A 50 -2.80 3.02 -2.56
CA SER A 50 -4.10 3.57 -2.12
C SER A 50 -4.02 4.92 -1.41
N ASN A 51 -2.85 5.34 -0.94
CA ASN A 51 -2.64 6.63 -0.27
C ASN A 51 -1.60 7.51 -1.01
N PHE A 52 -1.15 7.08 -2.19
CA PHE A 52 -0.10 7.76 -2.94
C PHE A 52 -0.53 9.15 -3.42
N ASP A 53 -1.80 9.30 -3.80
CA ASP A 53 -2.37 10.59 -4.18
C ASP A 53 -2.28 11.61 -3.05
N VAL A 54 -2.65 11.21 -1.83
CA VAL A 54 -2.55 12.05 -0.62
C VAL A 54 -1.08 12.38 -0.30
N LEU A 55 -0.20 11.38 -0.37
CA LEU A 55 1.23 11.60 -0.15
C LEU A 55 1.83 12.57 -1.19
N SER A 56 1.47 12.39 -2.46
CA SER A 56 1.97 13.24 -3.55
C SER A 56 1.46 14.67 -3.43
N GLY A 57 0.21 14.89 -3.02
CA GLY A 57 -0.29 16.25 -2.85
C GLY A 57 0.28 16.95 -1.61
N LEU A 58 0.89 16.21 -0.67
CA LEU A 58 1.60 16.78 0.48
C LEU A 58 3.06 17.10 0.19
N VAL A 59 3.74 16.28 -0.62
CA VAL A 59 5.20 16.33 -0.81
C VAL A 59 5.61 16.76 -2.21
N LEU A 60 4.77 16.50 -3.21
CA LEU A 60 5.05 16.64 -4.64
C LEU A 60 4.02 17.54 -5.36
N SER A 61 3.26 18.35 -4.62
CA SER A 61 2.18 19.19 -5.19
C SER A 61 2.66 20.13 -6.31
N ASP A 62 3.91 20.57 -6.24
CA ASP A 62 4.50 21.50 -7.22
C ASP A 62 5.01 20.79 -8.48
N TYR A 63 5.11 19.45 -8.46
CA TYR A 63 5.71 18.64 -9.52
C TYR A 63 4.72 17.69 -10.20
N VAL A 64 3.65 17.32 -9.50
CA VAL A 64 2.70 16.30 -9.97
C VAL A 64 1.28 16.82 -9.85
N GLU A 65 0.58 16.88 -10.99
CA GLU A 65 -0.85 17.19 -11.00
C GLU A 65 -1.66 16.10 -10.28
N GLU A 66 -2.73 16.51 -9.60
CA GLU A 66 -3.62 15.62 -8.81
C GLU A 66 -4.20 14.47 -9.67
N SER A 67 -4.54 14.75 -10.93
CA SER A 67 -4.99 13.75 -11.90
C SER A 67 -3.93 12.68 -12.17
N THR A 68 -2.68 13.10 -12.37
CA THR A 68 -1.54 12.22 -12.64
C THR A 68 -1.20 11.38 -11.42
N ALA A 69 -1.19 11.99 -10.23
CA ALA A 69 -0.99 11.27 -8.98
C ALA A 69 -2.01 10.15 -8.78
N ARG A 70 -3.29 10.42 -9.06
CA ARG A 70 -4.36 9.43 -8.96
C ARG A 70 -4.21 8.28 -9.96
N VAL A 71 -3.76 8.56 -11.18
CA VAL A 71 -3.46 7.50 -12.17
C VAL A 71 -2.29 6.64 -11.69
N ILE A 72 -1.24 7.25 -11.15
CA ILE A 72 -0.09 6.51 -10.60
C ILE A 72 -0.52 5.67 -9.38
N ALA A 73 -1.36 6.21 -8.50
CA ALA A 73 -1.92 5.48 -7.36
C ALA A 73 -2.60 4.18 -7.82
N LEU A 74 -3.46 4.26 -8.83
CA LEU A 74 -4.13 3.09 -9.42
C LEU A 74 -3.14 2.11 -10.09
N LEU A 75 -2.13 2.63 -10.78
CA LEU A 75 -1.08 1.81 -11.40
C LEU A 75 -0.23 1.06 -10.37
N ILE A 76 -0.10 1.56 -9.15
CA ILE A 76 0.57 0.88 -8.04
C ILE A 76 -0.40 -0.10 -7.36
N GLU A 77 -1.64 0.33 -7.09
CA GLU A 77 -2.62 -0.44 -6.34
C GLU A 77 -3.01 -1.75 -7.06
N ILE A 78 -3.26 -1.70 -8.38
CA ILE A 78 -3.68 -2.87 -9.17
C ILE A 78 -2.66 -4.03 -9.07
N PRO A 79 -1.35 -3.81 -9.31
CA PRO A 79 -0.33 -4.83 -9.06
C PRO A 79 -0.35 -5.39 -7.63
N GLY A 80 -0.56 -4.55 -6.62
CA GLY A 80 -0.68 -4.99 -5.23
C GLY A 80 -1.81 -5.99 -5.04
N ILE A 81 -3.00 -5.68 -5.57
CA ILE A 81 -4.15 -6.58 -5.56
C ILE A 81 -3.84 -7.89 -6.28
N LEU A 82 -3.24 -7.81 -7.49
CA LEU A 82 -2.91 -9.00 -8.27
C LEU A 82 -1.94 -9.94 -7.54
N ILE A 83 -0.92 -9.38 -6.86
CA ILE A 83 0.03 -10.16 -6.07
C ILE A 83 -0.67 -10.81 -4.87
N MET A 84 -1.56 -10.09 -4.18
CA MET A 84 -2.35 -10.64 -3.07
C MET A 84 -3.26 -11.78 -3.52
N LEU A 85 -3.96 -11.62 -4.64
CA LEU A 85 -4.82 -12.66 -5.21
C LEU A 85 -4.00 -13.88 -5.62
N TYR A 86 -2.86 -13.66 -6.27
CA TYR A 86 -1.95 -14.75 -6.64
C TYR A 86 -1.48 -15.53 -5.42
N SER A 87 -1.11 -14.82 -4.35
CA SER A 87 -0.74 -15.42 -3.07
C SER A 87 -1.84 -16.28 -2.47
N ALA A 88 -3.10 -15.84 -2.57
CA ALA A 88 -4.24 -16.58 -2.03
C ALA A 88 -4.59 -17.83 -2.87
N ILE A 89 -4.48 -17.74 -4.19
CA ILE A 89 -4.78 -18.86 -5.11
C ILE A 89 -3.72 -19.94 -5.05
N ARG A 90 -2.45 -19.57 -4.92
CA ARG A 90 -1.32 -20.50 -4.81
C ARG A 90 -1.10 -21.01 -3.37
N SER A 91 -2.06 -20.73 -2.47
CA SER A 91 -2.01 -21.05 -1.04
C SER A 91 -1.94 -22.54 -0.75
#